data_AF-A0A1R4B5G9-F1
#
_entry.id   AF-A0A1R4B5G9-F1
#
_cell.length_a   1.000
_cell.length_b   1.000
_cell.length_c   1.000
_cell.angle_alpha   90.00
_cell.angle_beta   90.00
_cell.angle_gamma   90.00
#
_symmetry.space_group_name_H-M   'P 1'
#
loop_
_entity.id
_entity.type
_entity.pdbx_description
1 polymer ?
#
loop_
_entity_poly.entity_id
_entity_poly.type
_entity_poly.pdbx_seq_one_letter_code
_entity_poly.pdbx_strand_id
1 'polypeptide(L)'
;MIKRIAFLLLTTLALSACGDDVGSKAWCSHMEDTPKTQWSSDNAMSYAKHCLMGNEVGSKTWCSSMKSKPKGEWTVNEATSYAKHCVL
;
A
#
# COMPACT_ATOMS: atom_id res chain seq x y z
N MET A 1 27.71 -0.26 28.32
CA MET A 1 26.28 -0.44 28.61
C MET A 1 25.37 0.38 27.69
N ILE A 2 25.66 1.67 27.45
CA ILE A 2 24.98 2.53 26.45
C ILE A 2 24.92 1.96 25.02
N LYS A 3 25.99 1.31 24.54
CA LYS A 3 26.06 0.73 23.18
C LYS A 3 25.08 -0.44 22.96
N ARG A 4 24.69 -1.15 24.02
CA ARG A 4 23.68 -2.22 23.97
C ARG A 4 22.25 -1.66 24.04
N ILE A 5 22.06 -0.58 24.79
CA ILE A 5 20.78 0.13 24.91
C ILE A 5 20.43 0.83 23.59
N ALA A 6 21.43 1.45 22.93
CA ALA A 6 21.26 2.05 21.61
C ALA A 6 20.88 1.01 20.53
N PHE A 7 21.36 -0.22 20.66
CA PHE A 7 21.06 -1.31 19.72
C PHE A 7 19.66 -1.91 19.97
N LEU A 8 19.21 -1.96 21.22
CA LEU A 8 17.88 -2.47 21.61
C LEU A 8 16.74 -1.52 21.20
N LEU A 9 16.94 -0.20 21.31
CA LEU A 9 15.93 0.80 20.94
C LEU A 9 15.66 0.90 19.43
N LEU A 10 16.57 0.42 18.57
CA LEU A 10 16.39 0.47 17.12
C LEU A 10 15.50 -0.67 16.58
N THR A 11 15.34 -1.75 17.34
CA THR A 11 14.66 -2.97 16.86
C THR A 11 13.13 -2.96 17.02
N THR A 12 12.59 -2.10 17.90
CA THR A 12 11.15 -2.10 18.21
C THR A 12 10.29 -1.30 17.23
N LEU A 13 10.87 -0.61 16.24
CA LEU A 13 10.11 0.16 15.24
C LEU A 13 9.70 -0.64 14.00
N ALA A 14 10.05 -1.92 13.90
CA ALA A 14 9.89 -2.69 12.65
C ALA A 14 8.52 -3.37 12.46
N LEU A 15 7.53 -3.19 13.34
CA LEU A 15 6.28 -4.00 13.32
C LEU A 15 5.05 -3.35 12.67
N SER A 16 5.15 -2.21 11.99
CA SER A 16 3.95 -1.57 11.39
C SER A 16 3.61 -1.99 9.96
N ALA A 17 4.24 -3.04 9.41
CA ALA A 17 4.02 -3.45 8.02
C ALA A 17 2.91 -4.50 7.80
N CYS A 18 2.13 -4.88 8.82
CA CYS A 18 0.89 -5.64 8.65
C CYS A 18 -0.28 -4.69 8.30
N GLY A 19 -0.19 -4.02 7.15
CA GLY A 19 -1.34 -3.35 6.53
C GLY A 19 -1.61 -4.03 5.21
N ASP A 20 -2.86 -4.43 4.96
CA ASP A 20 -3.28 -4.98 3.67
C ASP A 20 -2.86 -4.02 2.55
N ASP A 21 -2.37 -4.58 1.43
CA ASP A 21 -1.90 -3.74 0.33
C ASP A 21 -3.05 -2.87 -0.19
N VAL A 22 -2.79 -1.56 -0.33
CA VAL A 22 -3.80 -0.59 -0.77
C VAL A 22 -4.41 -1.05 -2.09
N GLY A 23 -5.75 -1.12 -2.13
CA GLY A 23 -6.50 -1.56 -3.31
C GLY A 23 -6.62 -3.08 -3.48
N SER A 24 -6.06 -3.89 -2.58
CA SER A 24 -6.38 -5.31 -2.48
C SER A 24 -7.81 -5.52 -1.98
N LYS A 25 -8.40 -6.70 -2.23
CA LYS A 25 -9.73 -7.03 -1.73
C LYS A 25 -9.86 -6.86 -0.21
N ALA A 26 -8.88 -7.32 0.56
CA ALA A 26 -8.87 -7.20 2.01
C ALA A 26 -8.84 -5.72 2.45
N TRP A 27 -7.99 -4.91 1.83
CA TRP A 27 -7.92 -3.48 2.10
C TRP A 27 -9.22 -2.75 1.73
N CYS A 28 -9.83 -3.08 0.59
CA CYS A 28 -11.11 -2.50 0.18
C CYS A 28 -12.22 -2.82 1.18
N SER A 29 -12.35 -4.07 1.62
CA SER A 29 -13.34 -4.46 2.64
C SER A 29 -13.09 -3.74 3.97
N HIS A 30 -11.83 -3.63 4.41
CA HIS A 30 -11.50 -2.88 5.61
C HIS A 30 -11.89 -1.39 5.51
N MET A 31 -11.65 -0.76 4.34
CA MET A 31 -12.02 0.62 4.09
C MET A 31 -13.55 0.82 4.04
N GLU A 32 -14.31 -0.15 3.53
CA GLU A 32 -15.78 -0.12 3.57
C GLU A 32 -16.31 -0.02 5.01
N ASP A 33 -15.74 -0.81 5.91
CA ASP A 33 -16.10 -0.85 7.34
C ASP A 33 -15.54 0.34 8.14
N THR A 34 -14.53 1.04 7.60
CA THR A 34 -13.90 2.18 8.29
C THR A 34 -14.80 3.43 8.21
N PRO A 35 -15.16 4.07 9.34
CA PRO A 35 -15.92 5.31 9.36
C PRO A 35 -15.27 6.41 8.52
N LYS A 36 -16.06 7.09 7.67
CA LYS A 36 -15.53 8.11 6.73
C LYS A 36 -14.86 9.30 7.42
N THR A 37 -15.18 9.57 8.69
CA THR A 37 -14.51 10.59 9.50
C THR A 37 -13.05 10.26 9.82
N GLN A 38 -12.66 8.98 9.69
CA GLN A 38 -11.28 8.51 9.86
C GLN A 38 -10.52 8.42 8.53
N TRP A 39 -11.13 8.81 7.42
CA TRP A 39 -10.49 8.78 6.11
C TRP A 39 -9.53 9.96 5.95
N SER A 40 -8.41 9.71 5.29
CA SER A 40 -7.52 10.74 4.76
C SER A 40 -7.85 11.02 3.29
N SER A 41 -7.43 12.16 2.76
CA SER A 41 -7.60 12.44 1.33
C SER A 41 -6.93 11.37 0.46
N ASP A 42 -5.78 10.85 0.89
CA ASP A 42 -5.01 9.85 0.16
C ASP A 42 -5.71 8.48 0.13
N ASN A 43 -6.24 8.02 1.28
CA ASN A 43 -6.93 6.73 1.32
C ASN A 43 -8.29 6.80 0.62
N ALA A 44 -8.99 7.95 0.67
CA ALA A 44 -10.24 8.17 -0.05
C ALA A 44 -10.04 8.09 -1.57
N MET A 45 -9.02 8.78 -2.08
CA MET A 45 -8.67 8.76 -3.50
C MET A 45 -8.25 7.36 -3.95
N SER A 46 -7.44 6.69 -3.14
CA SER A 46 -6.99 5.32 -3.42
C SER A 46 -8.15 4.34 -3.43
N TYR A 47 -9.10 4.46 -2.50
CA TYR A 47 -10.30 3.64 -2.46
C TYR A 47 -11.15 3.83 -3.71
N ALA A 48 -11.39 5.09 -4.13
CA ALA A 48 -12.13 5.36 -5.35
C ALA A 48 -11.45 4.74 -6.59
N LYS A 49 -10.12 4.87 -6.70
CA LYS A 49 -9.36 4.33 -7.83
C LYS A 49 -9.32 2.81 -7.86
N HIS A 50 -9.04 2.18 -6.72
CA HIS A 50 -8.71 0.76 -6.70
C HIS A 50 -9.91 -0.13 -6.37
N CYS A 51 -10.85 0.34 -5.55
CA CYS A 51 -12.00 -0.44 -5.11
C CYS A 51 -13.27 -0.14 -5.92
N LEU A 52 -13.49 1.12 -6.33
CA LEU A 52 -14.71 1.51 -7.06
C LEU A 52 -14.54 1.51 -8.59
N MET A 53 -13.46 2.11 -9.09
CA MET A 53 -13.25 2.31 -10.54
C MET A 53 -12.46 1.19 -11.23
N GLY A 54 -11.96 0.23 -10.45
CA GLY A 54 -11.46 -1.06 -10.95
C GLY A 54 -10.06 -1.01 -11.57
N ASN A 55 -9.12 -1.58 -10.83
CA ASN A 55 -8.08 -2.51 -11.30
C ASN A 55 -7.46 -3.08 -10.02
N GLU A 56 -7.72 -4.36 -9.73
CA GLU A 56 -7.17 -5.00 -8.53
C GLU A 56 -5.64 -4.91 -8.58
N VAL A 57 -5.05 -4.35 -7.51
CA VAL A 57 -3.61 -4.22 -7.40
C VAL A 57 -2.98 -5.62 -7.41
N GLY A 58 -2.01 -5.82 -8.30
CA GLY A 58 -1.39 -7.13 -8.55
C GLY A 58 -2.06 -7.99 -9.63
N SER A 59 -3.21 -7.58 -10.17
CA SER A 59 -3.80 -8.25 -11.35
C SER A 59 -2.91 -8.06 -12.59
N LYS A 60 -3.02 -8.97 -13.58
CA LYS A 60 -2.24 -8.88 -14.83
C LYS A 60 -2.47 -7.56 -15.56
N THR A 61 -3.73 -7.11 -15.66
CA THR A 61 -4.10 -5.84 -16.30
C THR A 61 -3.51 -4.64 -15.56
N TRP A 62 -3.54 -4.65 -14.23
CA TRP A 62 -2.91 -3.62 -13.40
C TRP A 62 -1.38 -3.60 -13.59
N CYS A 63 -0.71 -4.76 -13.52
CA CYS A 63 0.72 -4.87 -13.75
C CYS A 63 1.12 -4.36 -15.15
N SER A 64 0.36 -4.71 -16.19
CA SER A 64 0.59 -4.19 -17.55
C SER A 64 0.43 -2.68 -17.64
N SER A 65 -0.61 -2.12 -17.02
CA SER A 65 -0.82 -0.67 -16.96
C SER A 65 0.34 0.04 -16.24
N MET A 66 0.79 -0.51 -15.12
CA MET A 66 1.92 0.03 -14.36
C MET A 66 3.23 -0.04 -15.13
N LYS A 67 3.45 -1.09 -15.94
CA LYS A 67 4.63 -1.20 -16.79
C LYS A 67 4.71 -0.06 -17.82
N SER A 68 3.57 0.37 -18.35
CA SER A 68 3.46 1.46 -19.31
C SER A 68 3.49 2.87 -18.68
N LYS A 69 3.17 2.99 -17.38
CA LYS A 69 3.20 4.26 -16.64
C LYS A 69 4.65 4.73 -16.36
N PRO A 70 5.01 6.00 -16.63
CA PRO A 70 6.33 6.54 -16.29
C PRO A 70 6.66 6.38 -14.80
N LYS A 71 7.85 5.87 -14.47
CA LYS A 71 8.23 5.56 -13.08
C LYS A 71 8.29 6.79 -12.17
N GLY A 72 8.56 7.97 -12.74
CA GLY A 72 8.56 9.24 -11.99
C GLY A 72 7.17 9.68 -11.52
N GLU A 73 6.10 9.09 -12.06
CA GLU A 73 4.70 9.37 -11.67
C GLU A 73 4.14 8.33 -10.69
N TRP A 74 4.98 7.40 -10.24
CA TRP A 74 4.55 6.36 -9.32
C TRP A 74 4.38 6.93 -7.93
N THR A 75 3.29 6.55 -7.27
CA THR A 75 3.21 6.74 -5.81
C THR A 75 4.08 5.70 -5.11
N VAL A 76 4.45 5.97 -3.86
CA VAL A 76 5.21 5.01 -3.03
C VAL A 76 4.45 3.68 -2.89
N ASN A 77 3.13 3.74 -2.72
CA ASN A 77 2.26 2.57 -2.60
C ASN A 77 2.20 1.77 -3.90
N GLU A 78 2.09 2.44 -5.05
CA GLU A 78 2.11 1.79 -6.37
C GLU A 78 3.46 1.08 -6.62
N ALA A 79 4.56 1.76 -6.32
CA ALA A 79 5.90 1.21 -6.49
C ALA A 79 6.11 -0.04 -5.62
N THR A 80 5.72 0.05 -4.35
CA THR A 80 5.81 -1.05 -3.39
C THR A 80 4.95 -2.23 -3.83
N SER A 81 3.70 -1.97 -4.21
CA SER A 81 2.76 -3.02 -4.63
C SER A 81 3.19 -3.68 -5.94
N TYR A 82 3.71 -2.93 -6.90
CA TYR A 82 4.24 -3.50 -8.14
C TYR A 82 5.44 -4.41 -7.88
N ALA A 83 6.36 -4.02 -6.99
CA ALA A 83 7.49 -4.85 -6.60
C ALA A 83 7.04 -6.17 -5.96
N LYS A 84 6.01 -6.12 -5.08
CA LYS A 84 5.46 -7.31 -4.41
C LYS A 84 4.69 -8.25 -5.36
N HIS A 85 3.90 -7.71 -6.28
CA HIS A 85 2.89 -8.49 -7.00
C HIS A 85 3.19 -8.75 -8.47
N CYS A 86 4.07 -7.96 -9.09
CA CYS A 86 4.29 -7.99 -10.53
C CYS A 86 5.73 -8.32 -10.95
N VAL A 87 6.70 -8.26 -10.03
CA VAL A 87 8.13 -8.48 -10.31
C VAL A 87 8.63 -9.81 -9.74
N LEU A 88 8.04 -10.26 -8.63
CA LEU A 88 8.31 -11.56 -8.02
C LEU A 88 7.67 -12.71 -8.81
#